data_AF-A0A833XR15-F1
#
_entry.id   AF-A0A833XR15-F1
#
_cell.length_a   1.000
_cell.length_b   1.000
_cell.length_c   1.000
_cell.angle_alpha   90.00
_cell.angle_beta   90.00
_cell.angle_gamma   90.00
#
_symmetry.space_group_name_H-M   'P 1'
#
loop_
_entity.id
_entity.type
_entity.pdbx_description
1 polymer ?
#
loop_
_entity_poly.entity_id
_entity_poly.type
_entity_poly.pdbx_seq_one_letter_code
_entity_poly.pdbx_strand_id
1 'polypeptide(L)'
;SEYQLLIDSKPFLFIGIFTPSDDLAKEVLAASEVSGEKLWRMPLEEGYWESMKSGVADMVNTGGRPGGAITAALFLKQFVDEKVQWMHIDMAGPVWNDKKRSATGFGISTLVEWVLKNSS
;
A
#
# COMPACT_ATOMS: atom_id res chain seq x y z
N SER A 1 -0.37 13.26 13.41
CA SER A 1 -1.02 14.44 12.77
C SER A 1 -2.17 13.94 11.90
N GLU A 2 -3.11 14.78 11.48
CA GLU A 2 -4.42 14.44 10.85
C GLU A 2 -4.47 13.20 9.93
N TYR A 3 -3.42 12.93 9.16
CA TYR A 3 -3.31 11.75 8.30
C TYR A 3 -3.51 10.43 9.05
N GLN A 4 -2.98 10.28 10.27
CA GLN A 4 -3.16 9.05 11.06
C GLN A 4 -4.63 8.79 11.38
N LEU A 5 -5.38 9.85 11.75
CA LEU A 5 -6.81 9.75 12.04
C LEU A 5 -7.62 9.50 10.76
N LEU A 6 -7.20 10.04 9.61
CA LEU A 6 -7.81 9.75 8.33
C LEU A 6 -7.63 8.27 7.94
N ILE A 7 -6.46 7.71 8.19
CA ILE A 7 -6.11 6.31 7.91
C ILE A 7 -6.91 5.37 8.82
N ASP A 8 -6.94 5.66 10.11
CA ASP A 8 -7.66 4.86 11.11
C ASP A 8 -9.20 5.01 10.99
N SER A 9 -9.69 6.07 10.32
CA SER A 9 -11.13 6.31 10.11
C SER A 9 -11.70 5.78 8.80
N LYS A 10 -10.85 5.37 7.84
CA LYS A 10 -11.34 4.68 6.64
C LYS A 10 -11.75 3.26 7.05
N PRO A 11 -12.99 2.83 6.74
CA PRO A 11 -13.44 1.51 7.14
C PRO A 11 -12.52 0.43 6.55
N PHE A 12 -12.37 -0.69 7.26
CA PHE A 12 -11.63 -1.92 6.91
C PHE A 12 -11.87 -2.48 5.48
N LEU A 13 -12.69 -1.84 4.66
CA LEU A 13 -12.99 -2.20 3.28
C LEU A 13 -12.03 -1.59 2.23
N PHE A 14 -11.18 -0.63 2.59
CA PHE A 14 -10.26 0.00 1.63
C PHE A 14 -8.83 -0.55 1.79
N ILE A 15 -8.23 -0.96 0.67
CA ILE A 15 -6.81 -1.34 0.59
C ILE A 15 -5.95 -0.10 0.42
N GLY A 16 -4.90 0.02 1.21
CA GLY A 16 -3.90 1.07 1.05
C GLY A 16 -2.92 0.72 -0.06
N ILE A 17 -2.72 1.64 -1.01
CA ILE A 17 -1.61 1.56 -1.98
C ILE A 17 -0.60 2.68 -1.71
N PHE A 18 0.68 2.32 -1.76
CA PHE A 18 1.81 3.21 -1.50
C PHE A 18 2.77 3.14 -2.67
N THR A 19 3.10 4.27 -3.27
CA THR A 19 4.04 4.32 -4.39
C THR A 19 4.66 5.70 -4.52
N PRO A 20 5.97 5.79 -4.84
CA PRO A 20 6.60 7.05 -5.23
C PRO A 20 6.26 7.47 -6.68
N SER A 21 5.69 6.58 -7.50
CA SER A 21 5.34 6.87 -8.90
C SER A 21 3.87 7.29 -9.03
N ASP A 22 3.64 8.54 -9.43
CA ASP A 22 2.30 9.04 -9.72
C ASP A 22 1.66 8.35 -10.93
N ASP A 23 2.46 7.96 -11.92
CA ASP A 23 1.94 7.33 -13.13
C ASP A 23 1.50 5.89 -12.85
N LEU A 24 2.30 5.13 -12.10
CA LEU A 24 1.91 3.80 -11.65
C LEU A 24 0.66 3.85 -10.75
N ALA A 25 0.54 4.87 -9.90
CA ALA A 25 -0.66 5.10 -9.10
C ALA A 25 -1.91 5.27 -9.97
N LYS A 26 -1.84 6.10 -11.01
CA LYS A 26 -2.95 6.36 -11.93
C LYS A 26 -3.35 5.08 -12.68
N GLU A 27 -2.38 4.32 -13.18
CA GLU A 27 -2.64 3.08 -13.91
C GLU A 27 -3.39 2.06 -13.07
N VAL A 28 -2.89 1.79 -11.85
CA VAL A 28 -3.49 0.78 -10.96
C VAL A 28 -4.86 1.24 -10.46
N LEU A 29 -5.03 2.53 -10.15
CA LEU A 29 -6.34 3.08 -9.77
C LEU A 29 -7.35 2.94 -10.93
N ALA A 30 -6.95 3.26 -12.16
CA ALA A 30 -7.80 3.09 -13.33
C ALA A 30 -8.11 1.62 -13.65
N ALA A 31 -7.23 0.67 -13.30
CA ALA A 31 -7.53 -0.75 -13.37
C ALA A 31 -8.53 -1.18 -12.27
N SER A 32 -8.39 -0.63 -11.05
CA SER A 32 -9.27 -0.93 -9.93
C SER A 32 -10.71 -0.42 -10.13
N GLU A 33 -10.87 0.70 -10.84
CA GLU A 33 -12.19 1.22 -11.21
C GLU A 33 -12.92 0.28 -12.18
N VAL A 34 -12.20 -0.38 -13.10
CA VAL A 34 -12.77 -1.36 -14.03
C VAL A 34 -13.11 -2.66 -13.31
N SER A 35 -12.24 -3.13 -12.42
CA SER A 35 -12.41 -4.38 -11.68
C SER A 35 -13.45 -4.28 -10.55
N GLY A 36 -13.79 -3.07 -10.11
CA GLY A 36 -14.70 -2.79 -8.99
C GLY A 36 -14.05 -2.95 -7.61
N GLU A 37 -12.74 -3.14 -7.54
CA GLU A 37 -12.00 -3.28 -6.28
C GLU A 37 -11.61 -1.91 -5.72
N LYS A 38 -11.84 -1.69 -4.42
CA LYS A 38 -11.64 -0.39 -3.80
C LYS A 38 -10.23 -0.25 -3.24
N LEU A 39 -9.40 0.48 -3.97
CA LEU A 39 -8.06 0.90 -3.56
C LEU A 39 -8.08 2.37 -3.11
N TRP A 40 -7.19 2.72 -2.20
CA TRP A 40 -6.98 4.11 -1.79
C TRP A 40 -5.49 4.42 -1.76
N ARG A 41 -5.09 5.50 -2.44
CA ARG A 41 -3.70 5.95 -2.41
C ARG A 41 -3.38 6.60 -1.08
N MET A 42 -2.35 6.08 -0.45
CA MET A 42 -1.85 6.51 0.84
C MET A 42 -0.55 7.29 0.64
N PRO A 43 -0.28 8.31 1.48
CA PRO A 43 0.95 9.09 1.37
C PRO A 43 2.16 8.27 1.82
N LEU A 44 3.28 8.44 1.13
CA LEU A 44 4.61 8.06 1.60
C LEU A 44 5.24 9.27 2.31
N GLU A 45 4.77 9.56 3.52
CA GLU A 45 5.24 10.71 4.30
C GLU A 45 6.62 10.42 4.90
N GLU A 46 7.66 10.97 4.29
CA GLU A 46 9.07 10.78 4.68
C GLU A 46 9.35 11.24 6.13
N GLY A 47 8.53 12.13 6.70
CA GLY A 47 8.64 12.51 8.11
C GLY A 47 8.51 11.33 9.10
N TYR A 48 7.85 10.23 8.69
CA TYR A 48 7.77 9.01 9.49
C TYR A 48 9.05 8.16 9.46
N TRP A 49 10.01 8.46 8.56
CA TRP A 49 11.27 7.73 8.48
C TRP A 49 12.16 7.91 9.71
N GLU A 50 12.00 9.02 10.45
CA GLU A 50 12.78 9.27 11.66
C GLU A 50 12.60 8.17 12.71
N SER A 51 11.40 7.58 12.81
CA SER A 51 11.14 6.48 13.76
C SER A 51 11.76 5.15 13.35
N MET A 52 12.32 5.07 12.13
CA MET A 52 12.95 3.86 11.58
C MET A 52 14.47 3.85 11.76
N LYS A 53 15.08 4.92 12.30
CA LYS A 53 16.52 4.97 12.56
C LYS A 53 16.92 4.00 13.67
N SER A 54 18.06 3.33 13.48
CA SER A 54 18.66 2.46 14.49
C SER A 54 19.97 3.06 15.00
N GLY A 55 20.28 2.84 16.28
CA GLY A 55 21.56 3.27 16.86
C GLY A 55 22.73 2.33 16.56
N VAL A 56 22.45 1.15 15.99
CA VAL A 56 23.44 0.08 15.76
C VAL A 56 23.43 -0.51 14.35
N ALA A 57 22.35 -0.27 13.59
CA ALA A 57 22.16 -0.77 12.24
C ALA A 57 21.69 0.39 11.35
N ASP A 58 21.57 0.15 10.04
CA ASP A 58 21.10 1.17 9.11
C ASP A 58 19.65 1.60 9.40
N MET A 59 18.81 0.67 9.86
CA MET A 59 17.41 0.92 10.23
C MET A 59 16.85 -0.17 11.14
N VAL A 60 15.72 0.11 11.81
CA VAL A 60 14.87 -0.90 12.45
C VAL A 60 13.79 -1.38 11.48
N ASN A 61 13.22 -2.56 11.71
CA ASN A 61 12.15 -3.11 10.87
C ASN A 61 10.73 -2.69 11.34
N THR A 62 10.60 -1.93 12.42
CA THR A 62 9.29 -1.49 12.95
C THR A 62 9.43 -0.12 13.60
N GLY A 63 8.68 0.86 13.09
CA GLY A 63 8.74 2.28 13.52
C GLY A 63 7.79 2.64 14.66
N GLY A 64 7.20 1.65 15.32
CA GLY A 64 6.21 1.83 16.39
C GLY A 64 4.75 1.73 15.92
N ARG A 65 3.82 2.04 16.84
CA ARG A 65 2.36 1.87 16.62
C ARG A 65 1.72 2.94 15.72
N PRO A 66 2.06 4.24 15.83
CA PRO A 66 1.52 5.26 14.93
C PRO A 66 2.13 5.13 13.53
N GLY A 67 1.31 5.18 12.47
CA GLY A 67 1.81 5.21 11.09
C GLY A 67 2.39 3.89 10.60
N GLY A 68 1.99 2.75 11.21
CA GLY A 68 2.55 1.43 10.91
C GLY A 68 2.56 1.07 9.42
N ALA A 69 1.47 1.35 8.69
CA ALA A 69 1.40 1.07 7.26
C ALA A 69 2.35 1.95 6.43
N ILE A 70 2.49 3.24 6.78
CA ILE A 70 3.42 4.17 6.09
C ILE A 70 4.87 3.77 6.37
N THR A 71 5.23 3.52 7.62
CA THR A 71 6.58 3.11 8.00
C THR A 71 6.97 1.77 7.39
N ALA A 72 6.02 0.82 7.29
CA ALA A 72 6.23 -0.43 6.55
C ALA A 72 6.47 -0.19 5.05
N ALA A 73 5.69 0.69 4.42
CA ALA A 73 5.90 1.04 3.02
C ALA A 73 7.26 1.74 2.79
N LEU A 74 7.66 2.66 3.68
CA LEU A 74 8.97 3.32 3.63
C LEU A 74 10.12 2.32 3.86
N PHE A 75 9.92 1.32 4.72
CA PHE A 75 10.88 0.24 4.91
C PHE A 75 11.09 -0.54 3.61
N LEU A 76 10.00 -0.97 2.96
CA LEU A 76 10.07 -1.72 1.71
C LEU A 76 10.72 -0.92 0.58
N LYS A 77 10.47 0.39 0.52
CA LYS A 77 11.06 1.31 -0.47
C LYS A 77 12.60 1.26 -0.46
N GLN A 78 13.25 1.00 0.68
CA GLN A 78 14.72 0.93 0.77
C GLN A 78 15.33 -0.24 -0.01
N PHE A 79 14.52 -1.24 -0.38
CA PHE A 79 14.98 -2.46 -1.05
C PHE A 79 14.63 -2.47 -2.55
N VAL A 80 14.13 -1.37 -3.08
CA VAL A 80 13.73 -1.23 -4.48
C VAL A 80 14.66 -0.22 -5.15
N ASP A 81 15.20 -0.58 -6.32
CA ASP A 81 15.99 0.35 -7.14
C ASP A 81 15.10 1.51 -7.61
N GLU A 82 15.56 2.75 -7.42
CA GLU A 82 14.82 3.97 -7.78
C GLU A 82 14.45 4.05 -9.27
N LYS A 83 15.16 3.32 -10.14
CA LYS A 83 14.86 3.24 -11.58
C LYS A 83 13.64 2.38 -11.90
N VAL A 84 13.18 1.57 -10.94
CA VAL A 84 12.04 0.67 -11.11
C VAL A 84 10.80 1.33 -10.50
N GLN A 85 9.75 1.49 -11.31
CA GLN A 85 8.46 1.91 -10.77
C GLN A 85 7.90 0.80 -9.86
N TRP A 86 7.52 1.18 -8.64
CA TRP A 86 7.12 0.23 -7.61
C TRP A 86 5.90 0.71 -6.84
N MET A 87 5.06 -0.24 -6.43
CA MET A 87 3.92 -0.01 -5.58
C MET A 87 3.81 -1.12 -4.53
N HIS A 88 3.61 -0.72 -3.28
CA HIS A 88 3.17 -1.60 -2.21
C HIS A 88 1.64 -1.54 -2.09
N ILE A 89 1.01 -2.71 -2.02
CA ILE A 89 -0.44 -2.87 -1.83
C ILE A 89 -0.63 -3.58 -0.48
N ASP A 90 -1.12 -2.85 0.53
CA ASP A 90 -1.36 -3.38 1.87
C ASP A 90 -2.74 -4.05 1.93
N MET A 91 -2.75 -5.38 1.82
CA MET A 91 -3.96 -6.19 1.74
C MET A 91 -4.41 -6.82 3.06
N ALA A 92 -3.94 -6.34 4.21
CA ALA A 92 -4.26 -6.96 5.50
C ALA A 92 -5.78 -7.02 5.83
N GLY A 93 -6.59 -6.11 5.30
CA GLY A 93 -8.02 -6.01 5.59
C GLY A 93 -8.92 -6.97 4.80
N PRO A 94 -9.07 -6.81 3.47
CA PRO A 94 -10.16 -7.44 2.73
C PRO A 94 -9.86 -8.82 2.17
N VAL A 95 -8.68 -9.40 2.43
CA VAL A 95 -8.31 -10.73 1.92
C VAL A 95 -9.11 -11.88 2.55
N TRP A 96 -9.73 -11.64 3.71
CA TRP A 96 -10.47 -12.64 4.46
C TRP A 96 -11.89 -12.17 4.78
N ASN A 97 -12.88 -13.04 4.55
CA ASN A 97 -14.26 -12.78 4.93
C ASN A 97 -14.61 -13.62 6.17
N ASP A 98 -14.67 -13.00 7.34
CA ASP A 98 -14.98 -13.70 8.60
C ASP A 98 -16.35 -14.36 8.61
N LYS A 99 -17.35 -13.76 7.95
CA LYS A 99 -18.71 -14.31 7.91
C LYS A 99 -18.78 -15.59 7.07
N LYS A 100 -18.07 -15.61 5.94
CA LYS A 100 -18.00 -16.77 5.04
C LYS A 100 -16.86 -17.73 5.40
N ARG A 101 -15.98 -17.34 6.32
CA ARG A 101 -14.74 -18.03 6.70
C ARG A 101 -13.91 -18.47 5.48
N SER A 102 -13.77 -17.56 4.52
CA SER A 102 -13.12 -17.84 3.24
C SER A 102 -12.27 -16.66 2.77
N ALA A 103 -11.25 -16.95 1.95
CA ALA A 103 -10.53 -15.92 1.22
C ALA A 103 -11.44 -15.23 0.20
N THR A 104 -11.22 -13.94 -0.04
CA THR A 104 -12.03 -13.13 -0.99
C THR A 104 -11.50 -13.17 -2.41
N GLY A 105 -10.22 -13.47 -2.60
CA GLY A 105 -9.55 -13.33 -3.90
C GLY A 105 -9.31 -11.86 -4.30
N PHE A 106 -9.38 -10.93 -3.35
CA PHE A 106 -9.14 -9.50 -3.61
C PHE A 106 -7.76 -9.29 -4.25
N GLY A 107 -7.69 -8.40 -5.23
CA GLY A 107 -6.50 -7.95 -5.93
C GLY A 107 -6.29 -8.65 -7.27
N ILE A 108 -6.88 -9.84 -7.46
CA ILE A 108 -6.69 -10.64 -8.67
C ILE A 108 -7.22 -9.89 -9.89
N SER A 109 -8.46 -9.41 -9.84
CA SER A 109 -9.08 -8.74 -10.99
C SER A 109 -8.36 -7.44 -11.33
N THR A 110 -7.99 -6.63 -10.33
CA THR A 110 -7.22 -5.39 -10.58
C THR A 110 -5.85 -5.66 -11.20
N LEU A 111 -5.11 -6.65 -10.69
CA LEU A 111 -3.78 -6.98 -11.21
C LEU A 111 -3.86 -7.51 -12.64
N VAL A 112 -4.85 -8.35 -12.95
CA VAL A 112 -5.08 -8.84 -14.32
C VAL A 112 -5.40 -7.68 -15.26
N GLU A 113 -6.33 -6.81 -14.90
CA GLU A 113 -6.68 -5.63 -15.71
C GLU A 113 -5.48 -4.69 -15.93
N TRP A 114 -4.66 -4.47 -14.89
CA TRP A 114 -3.45 -3.66 -15.00
C TRP A 114 -2.42 -4.27 -15.96
N VAL A 115 -2.19 -5.59 -15.89
CA VAL A 115 -1.29 -6.30 -16.81
C VAL A 115 -1.81 -6.23 -18.25
N LEU A 116 -3.11 -6.49 -18.47
CA LEU A 116 -3.72 -6.46 -19.80
C LEU A 116 -3.60 -5.09 -20.48
N LYS A 117 -3.68 -4.00 -19.71
CA LYS A 117 -3.49 -2.64 -20.22
C LYS A 117 -2.03 -2.32 -20.58
N ASN A 118 -1.07 -3.03 -19.99
CA ASN A 118 0.36 -2.80 -20.19
C ASN A 118 1.04 -3.85 -21.10
N SER A 119 0.37 -4.95 -21.44
CA SER A 119 0.95 -6.07 -22.20
C SER A 119 0.90 -5.89 -23.72
N SER A 120 1.13 -4.67 -24.22
CA SER A 120 1.15 -4.36 -25.67
C SER A 120 2.48 -4.69 -26.32
#